data_AF-A0A953YFW7-F1
#
_entry.id   AF-A0A953YFW7-F1
#
_cell.length_a   1.000
_cell.length_b   1.000
_cell.length_c   1.000
_cell.angle_alpha   90.00
_cell.angle_beta   90.00
_cell.angle_gamma   90.00
#
_symmetry.space_group_name_H-M   'P 1'
#
loop_
_entity.id
_entity.type
_entity.pdbx_description
1 polymer ?
#
loop_
_entity_poly.entity_id
_entity_poly.type
_entity_poly.pdbx_seq_one_letter_code
_entity_poly.pdbx_strand_id
1 'polypeptide(L)'
;MVQRFSFTTSLVVLSSVISLAGVTASSALAERVGVSAAVTLIATGTPPGISTREIVMGQDIVYDELIETDSRGQTQVLMVDRTALTIGPNS
;
A
#
# COMPACT_ATOMS: atom_id res chain seq x y z
N MET A 1 28.68 61.36 -20.80
CA MET A 1 28.14 60.10 -21.37
C MET A 1 28.13 59.06 -20.25
N VAL A 2 26.91 58.70 -19.78
CA VAL A 2 26.47 57.46 -19.05
C VAL A 2 27.37 56.87 -17.93
N GLN A 3 26.93 56.86 -16.65
CA GLN A 3 26.11 55.82 -15.96
C GLN A 3 26.82 54.44 -15.87
N ARG A 4 26.93 53.70 -14.75
CA ARG A 4 26.15 53.65 -13.50
C ARG A 4 26.86 52.78 -12.44
N PHE A 5 26.60 53.10 -11.18
CA PHE A 5 26.90 52.37 -9.93
C PHE A 5 26.27 50.97 -9.85
N SER A 6 26.88 50.06 -9.07
CA SER A 6 26.26 49.00 -8.23
C SER A 6 27.40 48.35 -7.40
N PHE A 7 27.75 48.73 -6.17
CA PHE A 7 27.02 48.85 -4.89
C PHE A 7 26.37 47.55 -4.39
N THR A 8 27.15 46.85 -3.55
CA THR A 8 26.73 46.38 -2.21
C THR A 8 26.23 44.94 -2.08
N THR A 9 27.20 44.10 -1.72
CA THR A 9 27.23 43.09 -0.66
C THR A 9 26.08 43.14 0.36
N SER A 10 25.48 41.96 0.60
CA SER A 10 24.76 41.56 1.83
C SER A 10 23.41 42.23 2.11
N LEU A 11 22.32 41.50 1.87
CA LEU A 11 21.15 41.57 2.75
C LEU A 11 20.29 40.30 2.64
N VAL A 12 20.40 39.45 3.67
CA VAL A 12 19.27 38.83 4.38
C VAL A 12 18.19 38.17 3.50
N VAL A 13 18.22 36.83 3.41
CA VAL A 13 17.08 35.98 3.84
C VAL A 13 17.65 34.62 4.25
N LEU A 14 18.18 34.57 5.47
CA LEU A 14 18.48 33.33 6.20
C LEU A 14 17.16 32.74 6.71
N SER A 15 16.31 32.22 5.83
CA SER A 15 15.07 31.52 6.19
C SER A 15 15.06 30.15 5.54
N SER A 16 15.65 29.19 6.22
CA SER A 16 15.30 27.78 6.08
C SER A 16 15.47 27.15 7.44
N VAL A 17 14.61 27.59 8.37
CA VAL A 17 14.35 26.87 9.61
C VAL A 17 13.69 25.55 9.19
N ILE A 18 14.50 24.50 9.18
CA ILE A 18 14.09 23.12 8.95
C ILE A 18 13.20 22.72 10.13
N SER A 19 11.89 22.93 9.98
CA SER A 19 10.89 22.33 10.85
C SER A 19 10.68 20.89 10.39
N LEU A 20 11.53 19.99 10.90
CA LEU A 20 11.36 18.55 10.80
C LEU A 20 10.21 18.13 11.74
N ALA A 21 8.98 18.50 11.38
CA ALA A 21 7.78 17.99 12.02
C ALA A 21 7.67 16.52 11.62
N GLY A 22 7.95 15.64 12.59
CA GLY A 22 7.90 14.20 12.42
C GLY A 22 6.53 13.76 11.90
N VAL A 23 6.49 13.41 10.62
CA VAL A 23 5.43 12.56 10.07
C VAL A 23 5.67 11.19 10.68
N THR A 24 5.03 10.91 11.82
CA THR A 24 4.86 9.54 12.29
C THR A 24 3.95 8.86 11.27
N ALA A 25 4.56 8.27 10.24
CA ALA A 25 3.87 7.36 9.34
C ALA A 25 3.30 6.24 10.22
N SER A 26 2.02 6.35 10.54
CA SER A 26 1.29 5.27 11.20
C SER A 26 1.26 4.13 10.18
N SER A 27 2.17 3.17 10.34
CA SER A 27 2.09 1.91 9.61
C SER A 27 0.78 1.28 10.05
N ALA A 28 -0.25 1.39 9.20
CA ALA A 28 -1.49 0.65 9.41
C ALA A 28 -1.11 -0.83 9.48
N LEU A 29 -1.13 -1.38 10.69
CA LEU A 29 -0.91 -2.80 10.90
C LEU A 29 -2.09 -3.49 10.23
N ALA A 30 -1.84 -4.09 9.07
CA ALA A 30 -2.87 -4.78 8.32
C ALA A 30 -3.39 -5.92 9.20
N GLU A 31 -4.63 -5.77 9.71
CA GLU A 31 -5.24 -6.71 10.62
C GLU A 31 -5.59 -7.99 9.87
N ARG A 32 -5.18 -9.14 10.41
CA ARG A 32 -5.44 -10.45 9.82
C ARG A 32 -6.92 -10.78 9.95
N VAL A 33 -7.63 -10.86 8.83
CA VAL A 33 -9.08 -11.13 8.79
C VAL A 33 -9.43 -12.55 8.35
N GLY A 34 -8.47 -13.29 7.78
CA GLY A 34 -8.73 -14.65 7.31
C GLY A 34 -7.48 -15.37 6.82
N VAL A 35 -7.71 -16.58 6.31
CA VAL A 35 -6.70 -17.46 5.70
C VAL A 35 -7.26 -18.01 4.39
N SER A 36 -6.44 -18.06 3.35
CA SER A 36 -6.81 -18.80 2.14
C SER A 36 -6.88 -20.31 2.44
N ALA A 37 -8.06 -20.91 2.32
CA ALA A 37 -8.28 -22.32 2.64
C ALA A 37 -8.11 -23.23 1.41
N ALA A 38 -8.32 -22.70 0.20
CA ALA A 38 -8.08 -23.40 -1.05
C ALA A 38 -7.80 -22.41 -2.19
N VAL A 39 -6.75 -22.67 -2.98
CA VAL A 39 -6.41 -21.92 -4.19
C VAL A 39 -6.34 -22.88 -5.35
N THR A 40 -7.00 -22.54 -6.46
CA THR A 40 -6.86 -23.25 -7.73
C THR A 40 -6.30 -22.28 -8.78
N LEU A 41 -5.16 -22.68 -9.36
CA LEU A 41 -4.48 -22.11 -10.52
C LEU A 41 -3.71 -20.80 -10.27
N ILE A 42 -4.34 -19.62 -10.24
CA ILE A 42 -3.64 -18.33 -10.03
C ILE A 42 -4.61 -17.34 -9.37
N ALA A 43 -4.26 -16.85 -8.18
CA ALA A 43 -4.95 -15.76 -7.49
C ALA A 43 -3.90 -14.78 -6.96
N THR A 44 -4.12 -13.49 -7.11
CA THR A 44 -3.22 -12.44 -6.59
C THR A 44 -3.93 -11.58 -5.58
N GLY A 45 -3.22 -11.16 -4.54
CA GLY A 45 -3.70 -10.27 -3.50
C GLY A 45 -2.81 -9.04 -3.40
N THR A 46 -3.42 -7.88 -3.16
CA THR A 46 -2.71 -6.63 -2.93
C THR A 46 -3.09 -6.12 -1.53
N PRO A 47 -2.30 -6.45 -0.49
CA PRO A 47 -2.50 -5.91 0.84
C PRO A 47 -2.36 -4.38 0.87
N PRO A 48 -3.04 -3.68 1.79
CA PRO A 48 -2.89 -2.24 1.93
C PRO A 48 -1.43 -1.89 2.27
N GLY A 49 -0.80 -1.08 1.41
CA GLY A 49 0.57 -0.60 1.60
C GLY A 49 1.69 -1.56 1.15
N ILE A 50 1.36 -2.71 0.54
CA ILE A 50 2.35 -3.67 0.01
C ILE A 50 2.08 -3.90 -1.49
N SER A 51 3.11 -4.30 -2.23
CA SER A 51 2.98 -4.73 -3.63
C SER A 51 2.10 -5.98 -3.77
N THR A 52 1.42 -6.10 -4.91
CA THR A 52 0.68 -7.30 -5.32
C THR A 52 1.54 -8.55 -5.21
N ARG A 53 0.96 -9.61 -4.66
CA ARG A 53 1.60 -10.92 -4.44
C ARG A 53 0.67 -12.05 -4.86
N GLU A 54 1.23 -13.20 -5.19
CA GLU A 54 0.44 -14.42 -5.38
C GLU A 54 -0.14 -14.88 -4.03
N ILE A 55 -1.41 -15.29 -4.03
CA ILE A 55 -2.07 -15.92 -2.89
C ILE A 55 -1.83 -17.42 -2.97
N VAL A 56 -1.07 -17.96 -2.02
CA VAL A 56 -0.93 -19.41 -1.85
C VAL A 56 -1.88 -19.93 -0.78
N MET A 57 -2.18 -21.23 -0.83
CA MET A 57 -3.00 -21.87 0.20
C MET A 57 -2.36 -21.71 1.59
N GLY A 58 -3.19 -21.43 2.59
CA GLY A 58 -2.76 -21.18 3.96
C GLY A 58 -2.21 -19.77 4.19
N GLN A 59 -2.17 -18.92 3.16
CA GLN A 59 -1.70 -17.55 3.31
C GLN A 59 -2.72 -16.68 4.04
N ASP A 60 -2.20 -15.83 4.93
CA ASP A 60 -3.00 -14.86 5.68
C ASP A 60 -3.54 -13.77 4.75
N ILE A 61 -4.85 -13.53 4.84
CA ILE A 61 -5.56 -12.43 4.18
C ILE A 61 -5.78 -11.33 5.20
N VAL A 62 -5.44 -10.11 4.82
CA VAL A 62 -5.57 -8.94 5.70
C VAL A 62 -6.76 -8.07 5.31
N TYR A 63 -7.21 -7.24 6.25
CA TYR A 63 -8.27 -6.27 6.00
C TYR A 63 -7.88 -5.35 4.84
N ASP A 64 -8.84 -5.06 3.97
CA ASP A 64 -8.68 -4.19 2.79
C ASP A 64 -7.68 -4.71 1.73
N GLU A 65 -7.45 -6.03 1.70
CA GLU A 65 -6.68 -6.67 0.64
C GLU A 65 -7.54 -6.84 -0.64
N LEU A 66 -7.09 -6.27 -1.75
CA LEU A 66 -7.72 -6.48 -3.05
C LEU A 66 -7.28 -7.83 -3.62
N ILE A 67 -8.24 -8.72 -3.86
CA ILE A 67 -7.99 -10.04 -4.46
C ILE A 67 -8.47 -10.04 -5.91
N GLU A 68 -7.60 -10.45 -6.83
CA GLU A 68 -7.90 -10.59 -8.25
C GLU A 68 -7.66 -12.03 -8.70
N THR A 69 -8.52 -12.51 -9.59
CA THR A 69 -8.47 -13.87 -10.15
C THR A 69 -8.54 -13.85 -11.68
N ASP A 70 -7.81 -14.76 -12.33
CA ASP A 70 -7.81 -14.85 -13.79
C ASP A 70 -9.01 -15.66 -14.34
N SER A 71 -9.03 -15.90 -15.65
CA SER A 71 -10.08 -16.65 -16.34
C SER A 71 -10.32 -18.10 -15.88
N ARG A 72 -9.39 -18.68 -15.14
CA ARG A 72 -9.45 -20.02 -14.56
C ARG A 72 -9.24 -20.02 -13.04
N GLY A 73 -8.86 -18.88 -12.47
CA GLY A 73 -8.54 -18.70 -11.07
C GLY A 73 -9.77 -18.81 -10.20
N GLN A 74 -9.60 -19.50 -9.08
CA GLN A 74 -10.59 -19.53 -8.01
C GLN A 74 -9.83 -19.59 -6.68
N THR A 75 -10.32 -18.83 -5.70
CA THR A 75 -9.82 -18.92 -4.33
C THR A 75 -10.96 -18.94 -3.34
N GLN A 76 -10.74 -19.62 -2.22
CA GLN A 76 -11.63 -19.64 -1.09
C GLN A 76 -10.91 -19.09 0.13
N VAL A 77 -11.51 -18.07 0.75
CA VAL A 77 -11.01 -17.44 1.96
C VAL A 77 -11.89 -17.88 3.13
N LEU A 78 -11.27 -18.47 4.14
CA LEU A 78 -11.91 -18.73 5.43
C LEU A 78 -11.66 -17.53 6.33
N MET A 79 -12.73 -16.85 6.70
CA MET A 79 -12.68 -15.68 7.57
C MET A 79 -12.57 -16.09 9.04
N VAL A 80 -12.10 -15.18 9.89
CA VAL A 80 -11.91 -15.44 11.34
C VAL A 80 -13.22 -15.73 12.07
N ASP A 81 -14.35 -15.26 11.54
CA ASP A 81 -15.70 -15.50 12.05
C ASP A 81 -16.29 -16.86 11.64
N ARG A 82 -15.50 -17.70 10.97
CA ARG A 82 -15.86 -19.03 10.43
C ARG A 82 -16.81 -18.98 9.23
N THR A 83 -17.02 -17.83 8.62
CA THR A 83 -17.65 -17.75 7.30
C THR A 83 -16.63 -18.02 6.20
N ALA A 84 -17.10 -18.40 5.02
CA ALA A 84 -16.25 -18.64 3.86
C ALA A 84 -16.70 -17.77 2.68
N LEU A 85 -15.74 -17.08 2.06
CA LEU A 85 -15.92 -16.32 0.83
C LEU A 85 -15.27 -17.08 -0.33
N THR A 86 -16.02 -17.27 -1.43
CA THR A 86 -15.50 -17.88 -2.65
C THR A 86 -15.44 -16.83 -3.75
N ILE A 87 -14.25 -16.61 -4.31
CA ILE A 87 -14.02 -15.72 -5.44
C ILE A 87 -13.84 -16.58 -6.69
N GLY A 88 -14.72 -16.38 -7.67
CA GLY A 88 -14.71 -17.12 -8.93
C GLY A 88 -13.88 -16.43 -10.01
N PRO A 89 -13.80 -17.01 -11.22
CA PRO A 89 -12.91 -16.52 -12.27
C PRO A 89 -13.25 -15.10 -12.79
N ASN A 90 -12.21 -14.34 -13.16
CA ASN A 90 -12.28 -12.94 -13.63
C ASN A 90 -12.94 -11.98 -12.64
N SER A 91 -12.67 -12.15 -11.37
CA SER A 91 -13.20 -11.32 -10.29
C SER A 91 -12.12 -10.53 -9.57
#